data_AF-A0A1M4N1G9-F1
#
_entry.id   AF-A0A1M4N1G9-F1
#
_cell.length_a   1.000
_cell.length_b   1.000
_cell.length_c   1.000
_cell.angle_alpha   90.00
_cell.angle_beta   90.00
_cell.angle_gamma   90.00
#
_symmetry.space_group_name_H-M   'P 1'
#
loop_
_entity.id
_entity.type
_entity.pdbx_description
1 polymer ?
#
loop_
_entity_poly.entity_id
_entity_poly.type
_entity_poly.pdbx_seq_one_letter_code
_entity_poly.pdbx_strand_id
1 'polypeptide(L)'
;MTFRSHMQIALTEAEAAAARGEIPVGAVLLRDGEVLAQAGNRTRELNDPTAHAEVLVIREACRVLGQERLTGCDLYVTLEPCPMCAATISNARIGRLYYGASDPKSGGVGQGPRIFSHPQCHHAPEVYDGIDEARSAALLAEFFGKLRK
;
A
#
# COMPACT_ATOMS: atom_id res chain seq x y z
N MET A 1 18.06 -5.95 -17.53
CA MET A 1 16.82 -6.46 -16.93
C MET A 1 15.73 -5.44 -17.16
N THR A 2 14.58 -5.84 -17.72
CA THR A 2 13.43 -4.95 -17.95
C THR A 2 12.61 -4.90 -16.67
N PHE A 3 12.34 -3.69 -16.16
CA PHE A 3 11.44 -3.52 -15.02
C PHE A 3 10.01 -3.95 -15.40
N ARG A 4 9.41 -4.85 -14.62
CA ARG A 4 8.01 -5.28 -14.77
C ARG A 4 7.24 -4.80 -13.55
N SER A 5 6.42 -3.76 -13.75
CA SER A 5 5.54 -3.23 -12.70
C SER A 5 4.42 -4.22 -12.37
N HIS A 6 4.05 -4.28 -11.09
CA HIS A 6 2.90 -5.02 -10.58
C HIS A 6 1.79 -4.08 -10.05
N MET A 7 1.94 -2.77 -10.26
CA MET A 7 0.98 -1.75 -9.83
C MET A 7 -0.42 -1.94 -10.43
N GLN A 8 -0.52 -2.54 -11.62
CA GLN A 8 -1.80 -2.83 -12.26
C GLN A 8 -2.69 -3.76 -11.42
N ILE A 9 -2.09 -4.68 -10.67
CA ILE A 9 -2.82 -5.56 -9.73
C ILE A 9 -3.37 -4.72 -8.57
N ALA A 10 -2.53 -3.87 -7.97
CA ALA A 10 -2.95 -2.95 -6.90
C ALA A 10 -4.06 -1.98 -7.36
N LEU A 11 -4.00 -1.49 -8.60
CA LEU A 11 -5.03 -0.65 -9.19
C LEU A 11 -6.37 -1.38 -9.35
N THR A 12 -6.34 -2.66 -9.73
CA THR A 12 -7.56 -3.49 -9.83
C THR A 12 -8.21 -3.65 -8.45
N GLU A 13 -7.42 -3.85 -7.41
CA GLU A 13 -7.89 -3.90 -6.03
C GLU A 13 -8.43 -2.55 -5.52
N ALA A 14 -7.82 -1.44 -5.93
CA ALA A 14 -8.29 -0.09 -5.63
C ALA A 14 -9.66 0.20 -6.27
N GLU A 15 -9.86 -0.21 -7.53
CA GLU A 15 -11.14 -0.13 -8.23
C GLU A 15 -12.21 -0.98 -7.52
N ALA A 16 -11.85 -2.19 -7.09
CA ALA A 16 -12.73 -3.06 -6.31
C ALA A 16 -13.10 -2.44 -4.95
N ALA A 17 -12.17 -1.77 -4.26
CA ALA A 17 -12.45 -1.03 -3.03
C ALA A 17 -13.45 0.11 -3.27
N ALA A 18 -13.24 0.91 -4.32
CA ALA A 18 -14.19 1.96 -4.71
C ALA A 18 -15.60 1.40 -4.98
N ALA A 19 -15.71 0.26 -5.67
CA ALA A 19 -16.98 -0.39 -5.96
C ALA A 19 -17.73 -0.82 -4.68
N ARG A 20 -17.01 -1.08 -3.57
CA ARG A 20 -17.58 -1.38 -2.25
C ARG A 20 -17.86 -0.13 -1.40
N GLY A 21 -17.57 1.08 -1.90
CA GLY A 21 -17.76 2.34 -1.16
C GLY A 21 -16.61 2.69 -0.20
N GLU A 22 -15.46 2.04 -0.38
CA GLU A 22 -14.22 2.32 0.35
C GLU A 22 -13.34 3.32 -0.39
N ILE A 23 -12.43 3.99 0.34
CA ILE A 23 -11.41 4.83 -0.31
C ILE A 23 -10.61 3.94 -1.30
N PRO A 24 -10.42 4.34 -2.58
CA PRO A 24 -9.84 3.51 -3.63
C PRO A 24 -8.32 3.41 -3.50
N VAL A 25 -7.87 2.65 -2.50
CA VAL A 25 -6.47 2.24 -2.33
C VAL A 25 -6.41 0.74 -2.40
N GLY A 26 -5.46 0.24 -3.18
CA GLY A 26 -5.18 -1.17 -3.31
C GLY A 26 -3.70 -1.45 -3.20
N ALA A 27 -3.38 -2.67 -2.80
CA ALA A 27 -2.02 -3.14 -2.61
C ALA A 27 -1.86 -4.58 -3.11
N VAL A 28 -0.64 -4.92 -3.52
CA VAL A 28 -0.21 -6.29 -3.80
C VAL A 28 1.17 -6.51 -3.19
N LEU A 29 1.35 -7.66 -2.55
CA LEU A 29 2.63 -8.08 -1.99
C LEU A 29 3.15 -9.29 -2.76
N LEU A 30 4.42 -9.23 -3.17
CA LEU A 30 5.08 -10.27 -3.93
C LEU A 30 6.34 -10.78 -3.23
N ARG A 31 6.74 -12.00 -3.56
CA ARG A 31 8.07 -12.55 -3.27
C ARG A 31 8.58 -13.25 -4.53
N ASP A 32 9.77 -12.89 -4.98
CA ASP A 32 10.41 -13.45 -6.18
C ASP A 32 9.52 -13.38 -7.45
N GLY A 33 8.68 -12.34 -7.55
CA GLY A 33 7.73 -12.13 -8.65
C GLY A 33 6.42 -12.90 -8.53
N GLU A 34 6.24 -13.72 -7.49
CA GLU A 34 4.98 -14.41 -7.20
C GLU A 34 4.12 -13.60 -6.23
N VAL A 35 2.82 -13.48 -6.51
CA VAL A 35 1.88 -12.77 -5.65
C VAL A 35 1.56 -13.62 -4.42
N LEU A 36 1.87 -13.08 -3.23
CA LEU A 36 1.50 -13.69 -1.95
C LEU A 36 0.12 -13.24 -1.48
N ALA A 37 -0.20 -11.97 -1.67
CA ALA A 37 -1.47 -11.39 -1.26
C ALA A 37 -1.79 -10.12 -2.07
N GLN A 38 -3.07 -9.83 -2.26
CA GLN A 38 -3.57 -8.59 -2.85
C GLN A 38 -4.87 -8.20 -2.16
N ALA A 39 -5.08 -6.89 -1.94
CA ALA A 39 -6.29 -6.40 -1.30
C ALA A 39 -6.49 -4.89 -1.55
N GLY A 40 -7.75 -4.49 -1.67
CA GLY A 40 -8.19 -3.10 -1.51
C GLY A 40 -8.55 -2.76 -0.07
N ASN A 41 -8.63 -1.47 0.26
CA ASN A 41 -9.13 -0.99 1.57
C ASN A 41 -10.49 -1.63 1.95
N ARG A 42 -10.68 -1.88 3.25
CA ARG A 42 -11.90 -2.47 3.84
C ARG A 42 -12.26 -1.89 5.22
N THR A 43 -11.86 -0.65 5.50
CA THR A 43 -12.06 -0.02 6.81
C THR A 43 -13.52 0.05 7.25
N ARG A 44 -14.43 0.47 6.35
CA ARG A 44 -15.86 0.57 6.63
C ARG A 44 -16.52 -0.81 6.60
N GLU A 45 -16.17 -1.62 5.62
CA GLU A 45 -16.67 -2.99 5.43
C GLU A 45 -16.43 -3.85 6.69
N LEU A 46 -15.23 -3.76 7.27
CA LEU A 46 -14.83 -4.56 8.43
C LEU A 46 -15.00 -3.84 9.78
N ASN A 47 -15.42 -2.57 9.78
CA ASN A 47 -15.41 -1.70 10.97
C ASN A 47 -14.05 -1.72 11.69
N ASP A 48 -12.96 -1.74 10.92
CA ASP A 48 -11.60 -1.89 11.40
C ASP A 48 -10.75 -0.69 10.91
N PRO A 49 -10.35 0.25 11.78
CA PRO A 49 -9.56 1.41 11.39
C PRO A 49 -8.16 1.03 10.84
N THR A 50 -7.73 -0.22 11.03
CA THR A 50 -6.45 -0.74 10.55
C THR A 50 -6.56 -1.49 9.22
N ALA A 51 -7.77 -1.73 8.69
CA ALA A 51 -8.01 -2.49 7.46
C ALA A 51 -7.70 -1.70 6.17
N HIS A 52 -6.53 -1.07 6.15
CA HIS A 52 -5.89 -0.47 4.98
C HIS A 52 -5.30 -1.57 4.09
N ALA A 53 -5.23 -1.32 2.78
CA ALA A 53 -4.74 -2.27 1.79
C ALA A 53 -3.38 -2.85 2.15
N GLU A 54 -2.42 -2.02 2.58
CA GLU A 54 -1.07 -2.42 2.97
C GLU A 54 -1.08 -3.38 4.17
N VAL A 55 -1.88 -3.07 5.19
CA VAL A 55 -2.01 -3.89 6.39
C VAL A 55 -2.66 -5.23 6.06
N LEU A 56 -3.69 -5.23 5.21
CA LEU A 56 -4.41 -6.43 4.79
C LEU A 56 -3.48 -7.40 4.04
N VAL A 57 -2.69 -6.91 3.07
CA VAL A 57 -1.77 -7.79 2.32
C VAL A 57 -0.61 -8.29 3.19
N ILE A 58 -0.10 -7.47 4.11
CA ILE A 58 0.93 -7.90 5.06
C ILE A 58 0.38 -9.00 5.98
N ARG A 59 -0.81 -8.81 6.55
CA ARG A 59 -1.46 -9.82 7.41
C ARG A 59 -1.67 -11.14 6.68
N GLU A 60 -2.17 -11.09 5.46
CA GLU A 60 -2.41 -12.29 4.66
C GLU A 60 -1.09 -12.99 4.28
N ALA A 61 -0.06 -12.24 3.89
CA ALA A 61 1.25 -12.82 3.60
C ALA A 61 1.88 -13.47 4.83
N CYS A 62 1.76 -12.85 6.02
CA CYS A 62 2.21 -13.47 7.27
C CYS A 62 1.46 -14.79 7.54
N ARG A 63 0.15 -14.83 7.27
CA ARG A 63 -0.67 -16.04 7.41
C ARG A 63 -0.24 -17.14 6.44
N VAL A 64 -0.03 -16.79 5.16
CA VAL A 64 0.38 -17.73 4.10
C VAL A 64 1.76 -18.32 4.39
N LEU A 65 2.71 -17.51 4.85
CA LEU A 65 4.08 -17.93 5.10
C LEU A 65 4.33 -18.48 6.51
N GLY A 66 3.40 -18.29 7.44
CA GLY A 66 3.55 -18.69 8.84
C GLY A 66 4.65 -17.94 9.60
N GLN A 67 4.96 -16.70 9.19
CA GLN A 67 6.02 -15.88 9.78
C GLN A 67 5.67 -14.39 9.74
N GLU A 68 6.19 -13.61 10.69
CA GLU A 68 5.94 -12.17 10.81
C GLU A 68 6.92 -11.30 10.02
N ARG A 69 8.08 -11.85 9.65
CA ARG A 69 9.11 -11.17 8.86
C ARG A 69 8.96 -11.52 7.39
N LEU A 70 8.69 -10.52 6.58
CA LEU A 70 8.46 -10.59 5.14
C LEU A 70 9.65 -10.03 4.36
N THR A 71 10.87 -10.31 4.84
CA THR A 71 12.11 -9.93 4.16
C THR A 71 12.16 -10.49 2.75
N GLY A 72 12.68 -9.69 1.82
CA GLY A 72 12.72 -10.01 0.39
C GLY A 72 11.38 -9.82 -0.34
N CYS A 73 10.30 -9.45 0.36
CA CYS A 73 9.03 -9.14 -0.30
C CYS A 73 9.02 -7.72 -0.86
N ASP A 74 8.35 -7.56 -1.99
CA ASP A 74 8.09 -6.30 -2.67
C ASP A 74 6.61 -5.92 -2.49
N LEU A 75 6.35 -4.72 -1.96
CA LEU A 75 5.00 -4.18 -1.75
C LEU A 75 4.70 -3.09 -2.78
N TYR A 76 3.62 -3.24 -3.54
CA TYR A 76 3.07 -2.20 -4.40
C TYR A 76 1.78 -1.68 -3.80
N VAL A 77 1.60 -0.36 -3.75
CA VAL A 77 0.37 0.29 -3.25
C VAL A 77 0.03 1.54 -4.07
N THR A 78 -1.26 1.78 -4.36
CA THR A 78 -1.65 2.85 -5.27
C THR A 78 -1.47 4.27 -4.69
N LEU A 79 -1.41 4.42 -3.36
CA LEU A 79 -1.24 5.69 -2.67
C LEU A 79 -0.07 5.60 -1.68
N GLU A 80 0.62 6.72 -1.45
CA GLU A 80 1.65 6.82 -0.42
C GLU A 80 1.14 6.31 0.94
N PRO A 81 1.83 5.35 1.58
CA PRO A 81 1.41 4.83 2.87
C PRO A 81 1.32 5.90 3.95
N CYS A 82 0.27 5.83 4.76
CA CYS A 82 0.12 6.67 5.94
C CYS A 82 1.12 6.25 7.05
N PRO A 83 1.30 7.03 8.14
CA PRO A 83 2.25 6.72 9.20
C PRO A 83 2.05 5.34 9.84
N MET A 84 0.80 4.89 10.00
CA MET A 84 0.48 3.55 10.50
C MET A 84 1.03 2.47 9.55
N CYS A 85 0.69 2.56 8.27
CA CYS A 85 1.09 1.57 7.27
C CYS A 85 2.61 1.57 7.08
N ALA A 86 3.25 2.73 7.06
CA ALA A 86 4.71 2.84 7.00
C ALA A 86 5.39 2.15 8.21
N ALA A 87 4.86 2.33 9.42
CA ALA A 87 5.36 1.61 10.60
C ALA A 87 5.13 0.08 10.49
N THR A 88 3.97 -0.35 9.98
CA THR A 88 3.69 -1.78 9.73
C THR A 88 4.66 -2.38 8.70
N ILE A 89 4.95 -1.66 7.61
CA ILE A 89 5.92 -2.06 6.58
C ILE A 89 7.32 -2.24 7.18
N SER A 90 7.75 -1.30 8.03
CA SER A 90 9.02 -1.40 8.76
C SER A 90 9.07 -2.63 9.66
N ASN A 91 8.04 -2.83 10.48
CA ASN A 91 7.97 -3.96 11.41
C ASN A 91 7.95 -5.32 10.71
N ALA A 92 7.27 -5.40 9.56
CA ALA A 92 7.22 -6.59 8.72
C ALA A 92 8.52 -6.82 7.91
N ARG A 93 9.50 -5.91 7.95
CA ARG A 93 10.79 -6.04 7.24
C ARG A 93 10.65 -6.16 5.72
N ILE A 94 9.67 -5.49 5.13
CA ILE A 94 9.46 -5.46 3.67
C ILE A 94 10.74 -4.97 2.98
N GLY A 95 11.15 -5.63 1.90
CA GLY A 95 12.38 -5.28 1.19
C GLY A 95 12.23 -3.97 0.41
N ARG A 96 11.16 -3.87 -0.39
CA ARG A 96 10.91 -2.72 -1.26
C ARG A 96 9.47 -2.27 -1.20
N LEU A 97 9.28 -0.95 -1.22
CA LEU A 97 7.99 -0.29 -1.30
C LEU A 97 7.91 0.48 -2.61
N TYR A 98 6.94 0.13 -3.43
CA TYR A 98 6.55 0.84 -4.64
C TYR A 98 5.21 1.51 -4.39
N TYR A 99 5.12 2.83 -4.55
CA TYR A 99 3.81 3.50 -4.47
C TYR A 99 3.51 4.42 -5.65
N GLY A 100 2.22 4.58 -5.92
CA GLY A 100 1.71 5.38 -7.03
C GLY A 100 1.64 6.86 -6.71
N ALA A 101 0.44 7.33 -6.35
CA ALA A 101 0.22 8.73 -6.04
C ALA A 101 0.84 9.12 -4.70
N SER A 102 1.39 10.34 -4.62
CA SER A 102 1.80 10.96 -3.35
C SER A 102 0.58 11.34 -2.50
N ASP A 103 0.76 11.43 -1.17
CA ASP A 103 -0.26 11.95 -0.25
C ASP A 103 0.29 13.15 0.54
N PRO A 104 0.18 14.38 -0.01
CA PRO A 104 0.62 15.60 0.66
C PRO A 104 -0.08 15.88 1.99
N LYS A 105 -1.26 15.29 2.23
CA LYS A 105 -2.08 15.58 3.42
C LYS A 105 -1.78 14.61 4.56
N SER A 106 -1.59 13.33 4.25
CA SER A 106 -1.57 12.27 5.26
C SER A 106 -0.51 11.19 5.03
N GLY A 107 0.38 11.39 4.05
CA GLY A 107 1.53 10.54 3.78
C GLY A 107 2.48 10.43 4.97
N GLY A 108 3.03 9.22 5.17
CA GLY A 108 3.99 8.90 6.21
C GLY A 108 5.39 8.55 5.69
N VAL A 109 5.62 8.60 4.37
CA VAL A 109 6.86 8.13 3.74
C VAL A 109 7.68 9.31 3.21
N GLY A 110 7.19 9.97 2.15
CA GLY A 110 7.79 11.13 1.51
C GLY A 110 7.28 12.45 2.07
N GLN A 111 6.18 12.43 2.82
CA GLN A 111 5.58 13.59 3.48
C GLN A 111 5.40 13.36 4.99
N GLY A 112 5.04 14.41 5.72
CA GLY A 112 4.65 14.32 7.12
C GLY A 112 5.71 13.69 8.03
N PRO A 113 5.37 12.65 8.83
CA PRO A 113 6.29 12.03 9.80
C PRO A 113 7.53 11.34 9.24
N ARG A 114 7.57 11.00 7.94
CA ARG A 114 8.72 10.34 7.28
C ARG A 114 9.28 9.16 8.07
N ILE A 115 8.43 8.16 8.34
CA ILE A 115 8.69 7.08 9.30
C ILE A 115 10.04 6.38 9.07
N PHE A 116 10.39 6.12 7.80
CA PHE A 116 11.64 5.41 7.48
C PHE A 116 12.91 6.21 7.75
N SER A 117 12.82 7.54 7.88
CA SER A 117 13.95 8.41 8.23
C SER A 117 14.15 8.55 9.74
N HIS A 118 13.20 8.07 10.56
CA HIS A 118 13.29 8.20 12.00
C HIS A 118 14.42 7.31 12.58
N PRO A 119 15.25 7.78 13.52
CA PRO A 119 16.35 6.98 14.08
C PRO A 119 15.91 5.69 14.79
N GLN A 120 14.67 5.64 15.27
CA GLN A 120 14.08 4.46 15.92
C GLN A 120 13.42 3.49 14.92
N CYS A 121 13.44 3.81 13.62
CA CYS A 121 12.94 2.91 12.58
C CYS A 121 13.79 1.63 12.56
N HIS A 122 13.16 0.49 12.81
CA HIS A 122 13.88 -0.78 12.90
C HIS A 122 14.36 -1.30 11.54
N HIS A 123 13.68 -0.92 10.46
CA HIS A 123 13.95 -1.34 9.08
C HIS A 123 13.40 -0.31 8.10
N ALA A 124 14.22 0.16 7.16
CA ALA A 124 13.78 1.01 6.07
C ALA A 124 13.77 0.19 4.77
N PRO A 125 12.63 0.04 4.07
CA PRO A 125 12.61 -0.54 2.74
C PRO A 125 13.29 0.38 1.73
N GLU A 126 13.71 -0.16 0.59
CA GLU A 126 13.97 0.66 -0.60
C GLU A 126 12.65 1.24 -1.10
N VAL A 127 12.58 2.55 -1.32
CA VAL A 127 11.33 3.24 -1.71
C VAL A 127 11.42 3.71 -3.15
N TYR A 128 10.38 3.40 -3.92
CA TYR A 128 10.16 3.84 -5.30
C TYR A 128 8.78 4.48 -5.39
N ASP A 129 8.73 5.75 -5.77
CA ASP A 129 7.52 6.53 -5.88
C ASP A 129 7.12 6.80 -7.34
N GLY A 130 5.93 7.35 -7.55
CA GLY A 130 5.47 7.77 -8.87
C GLY A 130 5.05 6.63 -9.82
N ILE A 131 4.89 5.40 -9.33
CA ILE A 131 4.57 4.24 -10.19
C ILE A 131 3.10 4.26 -10.61
N ASP A 132 2.81 4.49 -11.90
CA ASP A 132 1.44 4.70 -12.39
C ASP A 132 0.67 5.80 -11.61
N GLU A 133 1.39 6.86 -11.19
CA GLU A 133 0.85 7.95 -10.36
C GLU A 133 -0.42 8.57 -10.95
N ALA A 134 -0.41 8.90 -12.24
CA ALA A 134 -1.54 9.57 -12.90
C ALA A 134 -2.84 8.78 -12.76
N ARG A 135 -2.78 7.45 -12.91
CA ARG A 135 -3.96 6.58 -12.77
C ARG A 135 -4.39 6.46 -11.31
N SER A 136 -3.45 6.32 -10.39
CA SER A 136 -3.74 6.24 -8.96
C SER A 136 -4.41 7.52 -8.44
N ALA A 137 -3.91 8.68 -8.86
CA ALA A 137 -4.49 9.98 -8.52
C ALA A 137 -5.88 10.18 -9.12
N ALA A 138 -6.10 9.74 -10.37
CA ALA A 138 -7.41 9.82 -11.02
C ALA A 138 -8.49 9.04 -10.24
N LEU A 139 -8.20 7.81 -9.79
CA LEU A 139 -9.14 7.00 -9.01
C LEU A 139 -9.60 7.73 -7.73
N LEU A 140 -8.66 8.31 -6.98
CA LEU A 140 -8.96 9.08 -5.76
C LEU A 140 -9.82 10.31 -6.08
N ALA A 141 -9.44 11.08 -7.12
CA ALA A 141 -10.17 12.27 -7.53
C ALA A 141 -11.62 11.95 -7.95
N GLU A 142 -11.81 10.89 -8.73
CA GLU A 142 -13.14 10.44 -9.17
C GLU A 142 -14.00 10.00 -7.98
N PHE A 143 -13.44 9.24 -7.04
CA PHE A 143 -14.17 8.77 -5.87
C PHE A 143 -14.64 9.93 -4.99
N PHE A 144 -13.75 10.85 -4.61
CA PHE A 144 -14.14 12.00 -3.80
C PHE A 144 -15.02 13.00 -4.56
N GLY A 145 -14.87 13.09 -5.89
CA GLY A 145 -15.75 13.89 -6.75
C GLY A 145 -17.20 13.41 -6.72
N LYS A 146 -17.43 12.09 -6.59
CA LYS A 146 -18.78 11.51 -6.44
C LYS A 146 -19.39 11.76 -5.06
N LEU A 147 -18.58 11.85 -4.00
CA LEU A 147 -19.04 12.08 -2.62
C LEU A 147 -19.38 13.54 -2.27
N ARG A 148 -18.90 14.50 -3.07
CA ARG A 148 -19.14 15.94 -2.88
C ARG A 148 -20.43 16.43 -3.56
N LYS A 149 -21.12 15.54 -4.27
CA LYS A 149 -22.42 15.79 -4.90
C LYS A 149 -23.54 15.31 -3.99
#